data_AF-A0AAW5Q602-F1
#
_entry.id   AF-A0AAW5Q602-F1
#
_cell.length_a   1.000
_cell.length_b   1.000
_cell.length_c   1.000
_cell.angle_alpha   90.00
_cell.angle_beta   90.00
_cell.angle_gamma   90.00
#
_symmetry.space_group_name_H-M   'P 1'
#
loop_
_entity.id
_entity.type
_entity.pdbx_description
1 polymer ?
#
loop_
_entity_poly.entity_id
_entity_poly.type
_entity_poly.pdbx_seq_one_letter_code
_entity_poly.pdbx_strand_id
1 'polypeptide(L)'
;MTTTSPDPRKVFVIHGRNSAARNQIFAYLRALGLSPIEWDQAVHATGKTAPYIGEVLDVAFDRAQAIVVLETPDDIAYLRSDIAEGDDPETVPQGQPRPNVLFEAGMAMGRNPDRTIILEFGRIKQFSDIHGRHTVRLDNTPEKRQALKNRLTTAGCAIDEIATDWLTAGDLTPPSPAGGGNPLGRKVPPADGPTKPRFSAAHFSRGGNKLDYVEITNHGPGDAFDIDVEEVDSDGRGLLRDNEPLPVPKLPPGKSFRIDYMGNVGWGDNKRYFTLLIKARTADGESFEHEEFVSMT
;
A
#
# COMPACT_ATOMS: atom_id res chain seq x y z
N MET A 1 23.17 -8.86 -36.76
CA MET A 1 22.11 -9.85 -36.50
C MET A 1 20.81 -9.23 -36.97
N THR A 2 20.12 -9.83 -37.94
CA THR A 2 18.81 -9.36 -38.39
C THR A 2 17.84 -9.49 -37.21
N THR A 3 17.43 -8.37 -36.64
CA THR A 3 16.36 -8.33 -35.63
C THR A 3 15.08 -8.72 -36.34
N THR A 4 14.75 -10.01 -36.31
CA THR A 4 13.46 -10.49 -36.80
C THR A 4 12.40 -9.82 -35.96
N SER A 5 11.57 -8.96 -36.55
CA SER A 5 10.46 -8.34 -35.83
C SER A 5 9.60 -9.43 -35.18
N PRO A 6 9.11 -9.21 -33.94
CA PRO A 6 8.22 -10.16 -33.27
C PRO A 6 6.99 -10.48 -34.14
N ASP A 7 6.47 -11.72 -34.05
CA ASP A 7 5.23 -12.07 -34.75
C ASP A 7 4.09 -11.25 -34.11
N PRO A 8 3.37 -10.41 -34.89
CA PRO A 8 2.38 -9.50 -34.35
C PRO A 8 1.21 -10.19 -33.66
N ARG A 9 1.04 -11.51 -33.81
CA ARG A 9 0.01 -12.28 -33.10
C ARG A 9 0.51 -12.88 -31.80
N LYS A 10 1.82 -12.96 -31.56
CA LYS A 10 2.38 -13.62 -30.38
C LYS A 10 2.24 -12.73 -29.15
N VAL A 11 1.73 -13.28 -28.07
CA VAL A 11 1.65 -12.60 -26.77
C VAL A 11 2.25 -13.49 -25.71
N PHE A 12 3.14 -12.95 -24.87
CA PHE A 12 3.62 -13.68 -23.71
C PHE A 12 2.82 -13.23 -22.48
N VAL A 13 2.38 -14.18 -21.67
CA VAL A 13 1.59 -13.89 -20.47
C VAL A 13 2.40 -14.31 -19.25
N ILE A 14 2.86 -13.33 -18.47
CA ILE A 14 3.43 -13.55 -17.14
C ILE A 14 2.25 -13.76 -16.18
N HIS A 15 2.23 -14.87 -15.46
CA HIS A 15 1.15 -15.21 -14.54
C HIS A 15 1.61 -16.04 -13.34
N GLY A 16 0.81 -16.02 -12.28
CA GLY A 16 1.06 -16.81 -11.08
C GLY A 16 0.56 -18.26 -11.20
N ARG A 17 0.21 -18.86 -10.06
CA ARG A 17 -0.33 -20.22 -9.94
C ARG A 17 -1.84 -20.30 -10.17
N ASN A 18 -2.54 -19.18 -10.31
CA ASN A 18 -3.96 -19.18 -10.68
C ASN A 18 -4.17 -19.60 -12.16
N SER A 19 -4.13 -20.91 -12.42
CA SER A 19 -4.29 -21.49 -13.75
C SER A 19 -5.68 -21.23 -14.35
N ALA A 20 -6.71 -21.10 -13.51
CA ALA A 20 -8.06 -20.75 -13.95
C ALA A 20 -8.08 -19.35 -14.59
N ALA A 21 -7.60 -18.32 -13.88
CA ALA A 21 -7.49 -16.96 -14.39
C ALA A 21 -6.68 -16.90 -15.69
N ARG A 22 -5.51 -17.56 -15.67
CA ARG A 22 -4.66 -17.69 -16.85
C ARG A 22 -5.42 -18.28 -18.03
N ASN A 23 -6.17 -19.37 -17.84
CA ASN A 23 -6.89 -20.01 -18.94
C ASN A 23 -7.96 -19.10 -19.54
N GLN A 24 -8.63 -18.28 -18.74
CA GLN A 24 -9.62 -17.31 -19.22
C GLN A 24 -8.98 -16.20 -20.05
N ILE A 25 -7.81 -15.68 -19.63
CA ILE A 25 -7.04 -14.71 -20.42
C ILE A 25 -6.56 -15.33 -21.74
N PHE A 26 -6.09 -16.57 -21.72
CA PHE A 26 -5.67 -17.26 -22.95
C PHE A 26 -6.85 -17.48 -23.91
N ALA A 27 -8.04 -17.81 -23.40
CA ALA A 27 -9.25 -17.91 -24.21
C ALA A 27 -9.63 -16.57 -24.85
N TYR A 28 -9.61 -15.49 -24.07
CA TYR A 28 -9.86 -14.14 -24.55
C TYR A 28 -8.86 -13.71 -25.64
N LEU A 29 -7.56 -13.90 -25.42
CA LEU A 29 -6.52 -13.57 -26.41
C LEU A 29 -6.68 -14.36 -27.71
N ARG A 30 -7.01 -15.65 -27.62
CA ARG A 30 -7.27 -16.49 -28.81
C ARG A 30 -8.49 -16.02 -29.59
N ALA A 31 -9.56 -15.59 -28.91
CA ALA A 31 -10.74 -15.03 -29.55
C ALA A 31 -10.49 -13.68 -30.25
N LEU A 32 -9.42 -12.97 -29.88
CA LEU A 32 -8.92 -11.79 -30.61
C LEU A 32 -8.03 -12.15 -31.81
N GLY A 33 -7.85 -13.44 -32.12
CA GLY A 33 -6.95 -13.90 -33.18
C GLY A 33 -5.47 -13.98 -32.77
N LEU A 34 -5.16 -13.78 -31.49
CA LEU A 34 -3.79 -13.82 -30.98
C LEU A 34 -3.36 -15.24 -30.59
N SER A 35 -2.05 -15.44 -30.51
CA SER A 35 -1.39 -16.69 -30.15
C SER A 35 -0.57 -16.51 -28.88
N PRO A 36 -1.19 -16.70 -27.70
CA PRO A 36 -0.45 -16.73 -26.45
C PRO A 36 0.67 -17.79 -26.49
N ILE A 37 1.87 -17.41 -26.08
CA ILE A 37 3.03 -18.30 -25.97
C ILE A 37 2.86 -19.14 -24.71
N GLU A 38 2.80 -20.46 -24.89
CA GLU A 38 2.83 -21.42 -23.78
C GLU A 38 4.27 -21.53 -23.24
N TRP A 39 4.44 -21.81 -21.95
CA TRP A 39 5.76 -21.91 -21.33
C TRP A 39 6.68 -22.92 -22.05
N ASP A 40 6.16 -24.11 -22.35
CA ASP A 40 6.92 -25.15 -23.05
C ASP A 40 7.32 -24.74 -24.48
N GLN A 41 6.54 -23.86 -25.12
CA GLN A 41 6.91 -23.30 -26.42
C GLN A 41 8.10 -22.34 -26.28
N ALA A 42 8.14 -21.53 -25.21
CA ALA A 42 9.27 -20.66 -24.92
C ALA A 42 10.52 -21.47 -24.55
N VAL A 43 10.37 -22.52 -23.72
CA VAL A 43 11.46 -23.46 -23.37
C VAL A 43 12.01 -24.12 -24.63
N HIS A 44 11.15 -24.69 -25.46
CA HIS A 44 11.55 -25.32 -26.73
C HIS A 44 12.28 -24.34 -27.65
N ALA A 45 11.81 -23.09 -27.70
CA ALA A 45 12.40 -22.04 -28.52
C ALA A 45 13.82 -21.64 -28.10
N THR A 46 14.27 -21.99 -26.88
CA THR A 46 15.67 -21.81 -26.46
C THR A 46 16.63 -22.77 -27.18
N GLY A 47 16.12 -23.87 -27.75
CA GLY A 47 16.94 -24.93 -28.34
C GLY A 47 17.72 -25.75 -27.31
N LYS A 48 17.46 -25.59 -26.01
CA LYS A 48 18.14 -26.29 -24.92
C LYS A 48 17.21 -27.28 -24.24
N THR A 49 17.79 -28.38 -23.76
CA THR A 49 17.05 -29.40 -22.98
C THR A 49 16.73 -28.94 -21.56
N ALA A 50 17.58 -28.09 -20.97
CA ALA A 50 17.41 -27.53 -19.64
C ALA A 50 17.92 -26.07 -19.58
N PRO A 51 17.20 -25.11 -20.19
CA PRO A 51 17.59 -23.70 -20.17
C PRO A 51 17.46 -23.08 -18.78
N TYR A 52 18.23 -22.03 -18.52
CA TYR A 52 17.99 -21.16 -17.36
C TYR A 52 16.71 -20.33 -17.57
N ILE A 53 15.98 -20.03 -16.48
CA ILE A 53 14.69 -19.31 -16.53
C ILE A 53 14.80 -17.97 -17.29
N GLY A 54 15.89 -17.24 -17.09
CA GLY A 54 16.14 -15.98 -17.78
C GLY A 54 16.25 -16.14 -19.30
N GLU A 55 16.83 -17.25 -19.77
CA GLU A 55 16.95 -17.51 -21.22
C GLU A 55 15.59 -17.81 -21.86
N VAL A 56 14.71 -18.46 -21.11
CA VAL A 56 13.32 -18.70 -21.56
C VAL A 56 12.58 -17.38 -21.66
N LEU A 57 12.75 -16.49 -20.68
CA LEU A 57 12.15 -15.16 -20.67
C LEU A 57 12.69 -14.27 -21.79
N ASP A 58 14.01 -14.29 -22.03
CA ASP A 58 14.65 -13.57 -23.14
C ASP A 58 14.00 -13.96 -24.48
N VAL A 59 13.92 -15.26 -24.74
CA VAL A 59 13.32 -15.80 -25.97
C VAL A 59 11.82 -15.47 -26.05
N ALA A 60 11.09 -15.52 -24.94
CA ALA A 60 9.68 -15.16 -24.91
C ALA A 60 9.46 -13.68 -25.22
N PHE A 61 10.24 -12.78 -24.61
CA PHE A 61 10.16 -11.34 -24.83
C PHE A 61 10.56 -10.93 -26.26
N ASP A 62 11.57 -11.58 -26.83
CA ASP A 62 11.99 -11.33 -28.22
C ASP A 62 10.91 -11.75 -29.23
N ARG A 63 10.20 -12.85 -28.95
CA ARG A 63 9.19 -13.41 -29.87
C ARG A 63 7.80 -12.77 -29.74
N ALA A 64 7.44 -12.27 -28.56
CA ALA A 64 6.10 -11.77 -28.29
C ALA A 64 5.92 -10.32 -28.76
N GLN A 65 4.88 -10.01 -29.53
CA GLN A 65 4.51 -8.63 -29.85
C GLN A 65 4.09 -7.83 -28.62
N ALA A 66 3.39 -8.47 -27.67
CA ALA A 66 3.01 -7.86 -26.40
C ALA A 66 3.32 -8.80 -25.23
N ILE A 67 3.62 -8.22 -24.08
CA ILE A 67 3.81 -8.91 -22.82
C ILE A 67 2.67 -8.50 -21.90
N VAL A 68 1.86 -9.47 -21.48
CA VAL A 68 0.76 -9.27 -20.55
C VAL A 68 1.19 -9.76 -19.18
N VAL A 69 1.17 -8.88 -18.19
CA VAL A 69 1.37 -9.23 -16.78
C VAL A 69 0.00 -9.44 -16.16
N LEU A 70 -0.33 -10.67 -15.80
CA LEU A 70 -1.58 -11.03 -15.13
C LEU A 70 -1.37 -11.05 -13.61
N GLU A 71 -1.80 -10.00 -12.95
CA GLU A 71 -1.72 -9.83 -11.50
C GLU A 71 -2.96 -10.39 -10.82
N THR A 72 -2.81 -11.55 -10.18
CA THR A 72 -3.84 -12.21 -9.37
C THR A 72 -3.44 -12.22 -7.89
N PRO A 73 -4.40 -12.24 -6.94
CA PRO A 73 -4.12 -12.29 -5.50
C PRO A 73 -3.68 -13.69 -5.05
N ASP A 74 -2.56 -14.18 -5.57
CA ASP A 74 -2.07 -15.55 -5.38
C ASP A 74 -1.41 -15.77 -4.01
N ASP A 75 -0.64 -14.80 -3.54
CA ASP A 75 -0.01 -14.82 -2.21
C ASP A 75 -0.71 -13.82 -1.28
N ILE A 76 -0.64 -14.04 0.03
CA ILE A 76 -1.06 -13.05 1.03
C ILE A 76 0.18 -12.39 1.63
N ALA A 77 0.20 -11.06 1.70
CA ALA A 77 1.25 -10.30 2.35
C ALA A 77 0.71 -9.14 3.17
N TYR A 78 1.55 -8.67 4.09
CA TYR A 78 1.35 -7.47 4.89
C TYR A 78 2.71 -6.96 5.38
N LEU A 79 2.80 -5.65 5.59
CA LEU A 79 3.93 -5.01 6.25
C LEU A 79 3.98 -5.47 7.70
N ARG A 80 5.19 -5.75 8.21
CA ARG A 80 5.37 -6.07 9.62
C ARG A 80 4.98 -4.85 10.46
N SER A 81 4.21 -5.08 11.51
CA SER A 81 3.67 -4.00 12.36
C SER A 81 4.75 -3.23 13.13
N ASP A 82 5.91 -3.84 13.38
CA ASP A 82 7.00 -3.23 14.16
C ASP A 82 7.84 -2.21 13.37
N ILE A 83 7.69 -2.18 12.05
CA ILE A 83 8.31 -1.19 11.15
C ILE A 83 7.26 -0.32 10.45
N ALA A 84 5.99 -0.43 10.86
CA ALA A 84 4.88 0.33 10.32
C ALA A 84 4.73 1.66 11.07
N GLU A 85 4.30 2.70 10.37
CA GLU A 85 4.01 4.00 10.97
C GLU A 85 2.51 4.14 11.23
N GLY A 86 2.12 4.56 12.44
CA GLY A 86 0.71 4.82 12.72
C GLY A 86 -0.18 3.59 12.53
N ASP A 87 -1.35 3.83 11.93
CA ASP A 87 -2.30 2.79 11.52
C ASP A 87 -2.11 2.43 10.04
N ASP A 88 -0.87 2.07 9.66
CA ASP A 88 -0.52 1.77 8.27
C ASP A 88 -1.43 0.64 7.70
N PRO A 89 -2.21 0.92 6.63
CA PRO A 89 -3.08 -0.07 6.01
C PRO A 89 -2.31 -1.26 5.42
N GLU A 90 -1.01 -1.13 5.15
CA GLU A 90 -0.17 -2.23 4.70
C GLU A 90 0.00 -3.33 5.75
N THR A 91 -0.25 -3.06 7.04
CA THR A 91 -0.25 -4.08 8.11
C THR A 91 -1.47 -5.01 8.06
N VAL A 92 -2.47 -4.68 7.24
CA VAL A 92 -3.63 -5.54 6.98
C VAL A 92 -3.26 -6.57 5.91
N PRO A 93 -3.47 -7.89 6.16
CA PRO A 93 -3.28 -8.93 5.15
C PRO A 93 -4.05 -8.64 3.86
N GLN A 94 -3.33 -8.59 2.76
CA GLN A 94 -3.87 -8.33 1.42
C GLN A 94 -3.35 -9.37 0.44
N GLY A 95 -4.17 -9.71 -0.56
CA GLY A 95 -3.72 -10.54 -1.67
C GLY A 95 -2.72 -9.78 -2.54
N GLN A 96 -1.74 -10.46 -3.10
CA GLN A 96 -0.76 -9.87 -4.02
C GLN A 96 -0.35 -10.88 -5.10
N PRO A 97 0.20 -10.44 -6.23
CA PRO A 97 0.87 -11.33 -7.16
C PRO A 97 2.02 -12.09 -6.51
N ARG A 98 2.32 -13.27 -7.05
CA ARG A 98 3.52 -14.03 -6.69
C ARG A 98 4.77 -13.15 -6.86
N PRO A 99 5.78 -13.23 -5.97
CA PRO A 99 7.04 -12.51 -6.14
C PRO A 99 7.72 -12.76 -7.50
N ASN A 100 7.61 -13.98 -8.05
CA ASN A 100 8.12 -14.29 -9.39
C ASN A 100 7.43 -13.45 -10.48
N VAL A 101 6.11 -13.28 -10.39
CA VAL A 101 5.34 -12.45 -11.33
C VAL A 101 5.78 -10.99 -11.24
N LEU A 102 5.98 -10.48 -10.03
CA LEU A 102 6.47 -9.11 -9.81
C LEU A 102 7.88 -8.92 -10.40
N PHE A 103 8.78 -9.88 -10.19
CA PHE A 103 10.14 -9.83 -10.72
C PHE A 103 10.15 -9.88 -12.26
N GLU A 104 9.38 -10.78 -12.85
CA GLU A 104 9.22 -10.91 -14.30
C GLU A 104 8.57 -9.69 -14.93
N ALA A 105 7.57 -9.10 -14.26
CA ALA A 105 6.95 -7.83 -14.65
C ALA A 105 7.97 -6.70 -14.66
N GLY A 106 8.83 -6.60 -13.63
CA GLY A 106 9.93 -5.65 -13.58
C GLY A 106 10.90 -5.81 -14.76
N MET A 107 11.26 -7.05 -15.12
CA MET A 107 12.10 -7.32 -16.30
C MET A 107 11.41 -6.93 -17.61
N ALA A 108 10.13 -7.27 -17.77
CA ALA A 108 9.34 -6.90 -18.94
C ALA A 108 9.23 -5.38 -19.09
N MET A 109 8.93 -4.67 -18.01
CA MET A 109 8.85 -3.21 -17.99
C MET A 109 10.21 -2.54 -18.27
N GLY A 110 11.29 -3.07 -17.71
CA GLY A 110 12.64 -2.50 -17.89
C GLY A 110 13.16 -2.66 -19.32
N ARG A 111 12.76 -3.72 -20.03
CA ARG A 111 13.25 -4.02 -21.38
C ARG A 111 12.29 -3.66 -22.49
N ASN A 112 10.99 -3.76 -22.23
CA ASN A 112 9.90 -3.67 -23.21
C ASN A 112 8.75 -2.77 -22.72
N PRO A 113 9.02 -1.53 -22.26
CA PRO A 113 8.02 -0.69 -21.60
C PRO A 113 6.81 -0.36 -22.48
N ASP A 114 6.99 -0.22 -23.79
CA ASP A 114 5.93 0.22 -24.71
C ASP A 114 4.95 -0.90 -25.10
N ARG A 115 5.34 -2.16 -24.86
CA ARG A 115 4.55 -3.36 -25.20
C ARG A 115 4.26 -4.24 -24.00
N THR A 116 4.46 -3.73 -22.79
CA THR A 116 4.09 -4.40 -21.54
C THR A 116 2.76 -3.86 -21.02
N ILE A 117 1.79 -4.75 -20.82
CA ILE A 117 0.43 -4.44 -20.39
C ILE A 117 0.19 -5.09 -19.04
N ILE A 118 -0.21 -4.31 -18.02
CA ILE A 118 -0.48 -4.81 -16.67
C ILE A 118 -1.98 -4.98 -16.48
N LEU A 119 -2.40 -6.19 -16.12
CA LEU A 119 -3.78 -6.56 -15.84
C LEU A 119 -3.95 -6.86 -14.37
N GLU A 120 -4.83 -6.12 -13.69
CA GLU A 120 -5.24 -6.44 -12.34
C GLU A 120 -6.48 -7.33 -12.40
N PHE A 121 -6.40 -8.52 -11.80
CA PHE A 121 -7.48 -9.49 -11.81
C PHE A 121 -7.81 -9.98 -10.40
N GLY A 122 -8.67 -9.22 -9.74
CA GLY A 122 -8.96 -9.36 -8.31
C GLY A 122 -8.52 -8.14 -7.52
N ARG A 123 -8.76 -8.19 -6.20
CA ARG A 123 -8.26 -7.17 -5.28
C ARG A 123 -6.83 -7.55 -4.87
N ILE A 124 -5.86 -6.77 -5.33
CA ILE A 124 -4.45 -6.94 -4.99
C ILE A 124 -3.93 -5.73 -4.19
N LYS A 125 -2.93 -5.95 -3.33
CA LYS A 125 -2.11 -4.91 -2.73
C LYS A 125 -1.38 -4.20 -3.86
N GLN A 126 -1.65 -2.91 -4.03
CA GLN A 126 -0.85 -2.09 -4.92
C GLN A 126 0.45 -1.71 -4.19
N PHE A 127 1.58 -1.78 -4.88
CA PHE A 127 2.85 -1.25 -4.38
C PHE A 127 3.20 0.03 -5.12
N SER A 128 3.88 0.95 -4.41
CA SER A 128 4.06 2.35 -4.80
C SER A 128 4.68 2.55 -6.18
N ASP A 129 5.54 1.62 -6.64
CA ASP A 129 6.27 1.72 -7.90
C ASP A 129 5.42 1.53 -9.17
N ILE A 130 4.23 0.90 -9.07
CA ILE A 130 3.29 0.78 -10.21
C ILE A 130 2.44 2.04 -10.39
N HIS A 131 2.36 2.96 -9.41
CA HIS A 131 1.47 4.14 -9.50
C HIS A 131 1.75 5.09 -10.67
N GLY A 132 2.93 5.03 -11.29
CA GLY A 132 3.24 5.78 -12.52
C GLY A 132 2.74 5.13 -13.81
N ARG A 133 2.17 3.91 -13.76
CA ARG A 133 1.77 3.12 -14.93
C ARG A 133 0.27 2.83 -14.89
N HIS A 134 -0.36 2.94 -16.06
CA HIS A 134 -1.78 2.66 -16.20
C HIS A 134 -2.03 1.14 -16.28
N THR A 135 -2.82 0.60 -15.37
CA THR A 135 -3.25 -0.81 -15.37
C THR A 135 -4.63 -0.97 -16.01
N VAL A 136 -4.98 -2.19 -16.42
CA VAL A 136 -6.36 -2.55 -16.79
C VAL A 136 -6.93 -3.45 -15.70
N ARG A 137 -7.84 -2.89 -14.90
CA ARG A 137 -8.61 -3.64 -13.91
C ARG A 137 -9.77 -4.36 -14.59
N LEU A 138 -9.69 -5.67 -14.70
CA LEU A 138 -10.73 -6.49 -15.34
C LEU A 138 -11.88 -6.74 -14.37
N ASP A 139 -13.11 -6.69 -14.88
CA ASP A 139 -14.35 -6.91 -14.12
C ASP A 139 -15.43 -7.64 -14.96
N ASN A 140 -15.00 -8.26 -16.06
CA ASN A 140 -15.83 -8.94 -17.07
C ASN A 140 -16.71 -8.04 -17.95
N THR A 141 -16.74 -6.72 -17.71
CA THR A 141 -17.58 -5.82 -18.48
C THR A 141 -17.07 -5.62 -19.92
N PRO A 142 -17.97 -5.36 -20.89
CA PRO A 142 -17.57 -5.03 -22.26
C PRO A 142 -16.56 -3.87 -22.32
N GLU A 143 -16.69 -2.88 -21.44
CA GLU A 143 -15.82 -1.71 -21.39
C GLU A 143 -14.38 -2.09 -21.02
N LYS A 144 -14.19 -2.95 -20.02
CA LYS A 144 -12.85 -3.42 -19.63
C LYS A 144 -12.24 -4.39 -20.64
N ARG A 145 -13.07 -5.23 -21.27
CA ARG A 145 -12.66 -6.05 -22.42
C ARG A 145 -12.17 -5.17 -23.57
N GLN A 146 -12.93 -4.14 -23.93
CA GLN A 146 -12.53 -3.20 -24.98
C GLN A 146 -11.24 -2.46 -24.61
N ALA A 147 -11.08 -2.07 -23.34
CA ALA A 147 -9.85 -1.42 -22.86
C ALA A 147 -8.62 -2.33 -23.05
N LEU A 148 -8.73 -3.63 -22.72
CA LEU A 148 -7.65 -4.59 -22.96
C LEU A 148 -7.36 -4.76 -24.46
N LYS A 149 -8.40 -4.94 -25.29
CA LYS A 149 -8.26 -4.98 -26.76
C LYS A 149 -7.50 -3.76 -27.28
N ASN A 150 -7.88 -2.56 -26.84
CA ASN A 150 -7.23 -1.32 -27.26
C ASN A 150 -5.75 -1.27 -26.86
N ARG A 151 -5.39 -1.73 -25.65
CA ARG A 151 -3.98 -1.80 -25.22
C ARG A 151 -3.18 -2.78 -26.07
N LEU A 152 -3.75 -3.94 -26.42
CA LEU A 152 -3.11 -4.91 -27.32
C LEU A 152 -2.91 -4.30 -28.72
N THR A 153 -3.91 -3.59 -29.26
CA THR A 153 -3.77 -2.85 -30.53
C THR A 153 -2.66 -1.80 -30.44
N THR A 154 -2.61 -1.00 -29.37
CA THR A 154 -1.54 -0.01 -29.15
C THR A 154 -0.17 -0.66 -29.05
N ALA A 155 -0.06 -1.85 -28.45
CA ALA A 155 1.16 -2.64 -28.39
C ALA A 155 1.56 -3.27 -29.74
N GLY A 156 0.80 -3.02 -30.82
CA GLY A 156 1.07 -3.51 -32.17
C GLY A 156 0.56 -4.91 -32.47
N CYS A 157 -0.31 -5.47 -31.63
CA CYS A 157 -0.88 -6.79 -31.89
C CYS A 157 -1.80 -6.78 -33.11
N ALA A 158 -1.69 -7.80 -33.96
CA ALA A 158 -2.60 -8.05 -35.07
C ALA A 158 -3.91 -8.67 -34.56
N ILE A 159 -4.86 -7.80 -34.21
CA ILE A 159 -6.18 -8.18 -33.68
C ILE A 159 -7.16 -8.45 -34.83
N ASP A 160 -8.02 -9.46 -34.68
CA ASP A 160 -9.19 -9.63 -35.56
C ASP A 160 -10.22 -8.51 -35.29
N GLU A 161 -10.44 -7.66 -36.29
CA GLU A 161 -11.35 -6.50 -36.17
C GLU A 161 -12.81 -6.85 -36.49
N ILE A 162 -13.07 -7.99 -37.11
CA ILE A 162 -14.41 -8.39 -37.57
C ILE A 162 -15.08 -9.29 -36.53
N ALA A 163 -14.31 -10.20 -35.92
CA ALA A 163 -14.83 -11.13 -34.92
C ALA A 163 -15.34 -10.40 -33.66
N THR A 164 -16.44 -10.90 -33.10
CA THR A 164 -17.05 -10.37 -31.86
C THR A 164 -17.07 -11.38 -30.71
N ASP A 165 -16.66 -12.63 -30.96
CA ASP A 165 -16.62 -13.71 -29.95
C ASP A 165 -15.78 -13.34 -28.73
N TRP A 166 -14.79 -12.46 -28.87
CA TRP A 166 -13.96 -11.95 -27.77
C TRP A 166 -14.77 -11.19 -26.69
N LEU A 167 -15.98 -10.71 -27.01
CA LEU A 167 -16.87 -10.07 -26.03
C LEU A 167 -17.32 -11.04 -24.93
N THR A 168 -17.41 -12.33 -25.24
CA THR A 168 -17.88 -13.37 -24.30
C THR A 168 -16.83 -14.46 -24.04
N ALA A 169 -15.77 -14.54 -24.85
CA ALA A 169 -14.69 -15.52 -24.67
C ALA A 169 -13.92 -15.28 -23.37
N GLY A 170 -13.74 -16.37 -22.61
CA GLY A 170 -13.13 -16.35 -21.29
C GLY A 170 -14.03 -15.71 -20.23
N ASP A 171 -14.10 -16.28 -19.03
CA ASP A 171 -14.71 -15.61 -17.89
C ASP A 171 -13.72 -14.65 -17.24
N LEU A 172 -13.87 -13.35 -17.52
CA LEU A 172 -13.02 -12.30 -16.96
C LEU A 172 -13.63 -11.71 -15.68
N THR A 173 -14.40 -12.50 -14.93
CA THR A 173 -14.87 -12.15 -13.59
C THR A 173 -13.72 -12.33 -12.59
N PRO A 174 -13.35 -11.28 -11.83
CA PRO A 174 -12.29 -11.36 -10.84
C PRO A 174 -12.51 -12.51 -9.85
N PRO A 175 -11.43 -13.17 -9.39
CA PRO A 175 -11.56 -14.16 -8.34
C PRO A 175 -12.14 -13.52 -7.08
N SER A 176 -12.98 -14.28 -6.37
CA SER A 176 -13.48 -13.87 -5.06
C SER A 176 -12.32 -13.49 -4.13
N PRO A 177 -12.52 -12.52 -3.22
CA PRO A 177 -11.52 -12.20 -2.22
C PRO A 177 -11.06 -13.47 -1.50
N ALA A 178 -9.75 -13.56 -1.27
CA ALA A 178 -9.19 -14.70 -0.56
C ALA A 178 -9.87 -14.88 0.81
N GLY A 179 -9.78 -16.09 1.38
CA GLY A 179 -10.28 -16.40 2.72
C GLY A 179 -11.78 -16.65 2.84
N GLY A 180 -12.61 -16.31 1.83
CA GLY A 180 -14.04 -16.61 1.85
C GLY A 180 -14.76 -16.03 3.07
N GLY A 181 -14.34 -14.84 3.51
CA GLY A 181 -14.83 -14.19 4.74
C GLY A 181 -14.02 -14.52 6.01
N ASN A 182 -13.08 -15.46 5.94
CA ASN A 182 -12.16 -15.76 7.05
C ASN A 182 -10.91 -14.85 7.02
N PRO A 183 -10.27 -14.63 8.18
CA PRO A 183 -8.99 -13.93 8.25
C PRO A 183 -7.92 -14.59 7.35
N LEU A 184 -7.21 -13.77 6.56
CA LEU A 184 -6.25 -14.20 5.53
C LEU A 184 -4.89 -14.70 6.04
N GLY A 185 -4.73 -14.81 7.36
CA GLY A 185 -3.51 -15.30 7.97
C GLY A 185 -3.50 -15.04 9.47
N ARG A 186 -2.60 -15.73 10.18
CA ARG A 186 -2.21 -15.31 11.53
C ARG A 186 -1.32 -14.10 11.36
N LYS A 187 -1.76 -12.94 11.86
CA LYS A 187 -0.84 -11.82 12.08
C LYS A 187 0.28 -12.37 12.97
N VAL A 188 1.54 -12.13 12.60
CA VAL A 188 2.61 -12.18 13.61
C VAL A 188 2.06 -11.34 14.77
N PRO A 189 2.00 -11.87 16.00
CA PRO A 189 1.62 -11.05 17.14
C PRO A 189 2.39 -9.75 17.00
N PRO A 190 1.76 -8.58 17.18
CA PRO A 190 2.53 -7.36 17.31
C PRO A 190 3.72 -7.69 18.20
N ALA A 191 4.94 -7.26 17.83
CA ALA A 191 6.02 -7.29 18.79
C ALA A 191 5.45 -6.75 20.11
N ASP A 192 5.82 -7.27 21.28
CA ASP A 192 5.39 -6.64 22.52
C ASP A 192 5.74 -5.13 22.44
N GLY A 193 4.74 -4.28 22.16
CA GLY A 193 4.90 -2.87 21.75
C GLY A 193 3.96 -2.44 20.60
N PRO A 194 3.32 -1.26 20.66
CA PRO A 194 4.06 0.01 20.70
C PRO A 194 4.55 0.31 22.13
N THR A 195 5.85 0.49 22.37
CA THR A 195 6.31 0.76 23.74
C THR A 195 5.92 2.15 24.23
N LYS A 196 5.67 3.09 23.31
CA LYS A 196 5.47 4.52 23.60
C LYS A 196 3.99 4.92 23.55
N PRO A 197 3.38 5.29 24.68
CA PRO A 197 2.09 5.95 24.73
C PRO A 197 2.03 7.15 23.77
N ARG A 198 0.94 7.30 23.02
CA ARG A 198 0.67 8.51 22.24
C ARG A 198 -0.18 9.48 23.04
N PHE A 199 0.10 10.77 22.89
CA PHE A 199 -0.69 11.82 23.54
C PHE A 199 -1.53 12.59 22.53
N SER A 200 -2.54 13.30 23.01
CA SER A 200 -3.13 14.44 22.32
C SER A 200 -3.33 15.56 23.32
N ALA A 201 -3.23 16.80 22.88
CA ALA A 201 -3.49 17.97 23.71
C ALA A 201 -4.59 18.84 23.09
N ALA A 202 -5.56 19.26 23.91
CA ALA A 202 -6.67 20.11 23.47
C ALA A 202 -6.84 21.30 24.42
N HIS A 203 -6.97 22.50 23.84
CA HIS A 203 -7.23 23.74 24.58
C HIS A 203 -8.73 23.91 24.87
N PHE A 204 -9.05 24.37 26.07
CA PHE A 204 -10.42 24.65 26.49
C PHE A 204 -10.51 26.00 27.20
N SER A 205 -11.35 26.89 26.67
CA SER A 205 -11.64 28.16 27.33
C SER A 205 -12.62 28.00 28.49
N ARG A 206 -12.29 28.53 29.67
CA ARG A 206 -13.19 28.52 30.84
C ARG A 206 -14.08 29.76 30.93
N GLY A 207 -13.72 30.83 30.22
CA GLY A 207 -14.44 32.11 30.21
C GLY A 207 -14.44 32.85 31.57
N GLY A 208 -14.71 34.16 31.52
CA GLY A 208 -14.71 35.02 32.72
C GLY A 208 -13.30 35.24 33.30
N ASN A 209 -13.18 35.35 34.64
CA ASN A 209 -11.91 35.57 35.34
C ASN A 209 -11.17 34.26 35.71
N LYS A 210 -11.38 33.17 34.97
CA LYS A 210 -10.72 31.87 35.20
C LYS A 210 -9.66 31.65 34.13
N LEU A 211 -8.58 30.98 34.52
CA LEU A 211 -7.56 30.53 33.55
C LEU A 211 -8.14 29.43 32.66
N ASP A 212 -7.78 29.48 31.38
CA ASP A 212 -8.03 28.42 30.41
C ASP A 212 -7.17 27.20 30.76
N TYR A 213 -7.36 26.07 30.07
CA TYR A 213 -6.56 24.89 30.32
C TYR A 213 -6.33 24.05 29.07
N VAL A 214 -5.26 23.26 29.11
CA VAL A 214 -4.98 22.20 28.15
C VAL A 214 -5.26 20.87 28.81
N GLU A 215 -6.05 20.04 28.13
CA GLU A 215 -6.27 18.65 28.51
C GLU A 215 -5.38 17.74 27.68
N ILE A 216 -4.52 16.97 28.34
CA ILE A 216 -3.59 16.03 27.72
C ILE A 216 -4.11 14.61 27.97
N THR A 217 -4.34 13.86 26.91
CA THR A 217 -4.91 12.51 26.95
C THR A 217 -3.90 11.48 26.46
N ASN A 218 -3.73 10.37 27.19
CA ASN A 218 -2.98 9.21 26.72
C ASN A 218 -3.90 8.30 25.87
N HIS A 219 -3.61 8.13 24.59
CA HIS A 219 -4.30 7.21 23.67
C HIS A 219 -3.74 5.79 23.67
N GLY A 220 -2.65 5.59 24.41
CA GLY A 220 -1.94 4.34 24.53
C GLY A 220 -1.09 4.04 23.29
N PRO A 221 -0.62 2.79 23.18
CA PRO A 221 -0.82 1.72 24.17
C PRO A 221 -0.04 1.97 25.47
N GLY A 222 -0.45 1.29 26.55
CA GLY A 222 0.30 1.26 27.80
C GLY A 222 0.20 2.52 28.67
N ASP A 223 0.60 2.36 29.92
CA ASP A 223 0.70 3.46 30.87
C ASP A 223 1.90 4.35 30.50
N ALA A 224 1.72 5.66 30.54
CA ALA A 224 2.83 6.61 30.55
C ALA A 224 3.25 6.90 31.99
N PHE A 225 4.54 7.09 32.23
CA PHE A 225 5.11 7.45 33.52
C PHE A 225 5.94 8.71 33.42
N ASP A 226 6.13 9.39 34.54
CA ASP A 226 6.98 10.60 34.65
C ASP A 226 6.70 11.63 33.54
N ILE A 227 5.41 11.92 33.27
CA ILE A 227 5.01 12.81 32.17
C ILE A 227 5.30 14.27 32.55
N ASP A 228 6.19 14.91 31.82
CA ASP A 228 6.51 16.33 31.90
C ASP A 228 6.11 17.05 30.61
N VAL A 229 5.78 18.34 30.72
CA VAL A 229 5.21 19.10 29.60
C VAL A 229 5.78 20.50 29.58
N GLU A 230 6.31 20.89 28.43
CA GLU A 230 6.80 22.23 28.17
C GLU A 230 6.22 22.78 26.86
N GLU A 231 6.01 24.09 26.79
CA GLU A 231 5.67 24.78 25.54
C GLU A 231 6.98 25.05 24.78
N VAL A 232 7.04 24.61 23.52
CA VAL A 232 8.19 24.84 22.64
C VAL A 232 8.27 26.33 22.31
N ASP A 233 9.48 26.91 22.40
CA ASP A 233 9.75 28.33 22.13
C ASP A 233 8.86 29.29 22.95
N SER A 234 8.70 29.00 24.24
CA SER A 234 7.92 29.84 25.16
C SER A 234 8.60 31.20 25.42
N ASP A 235 7.90 32.29 25.16
CA ASP A 235 8.35 33.67 25.47
C ASP A 235 7.89 34.16 26.86
N GLY A 236 7.28 33.30 27.69
CA GLY A 236 6.65 33.65 28.97
C GLY A 236 6.24 32.45 29.84
N ARG A 237 5.42 32.68 30.90
CA ARG A 237 4.95 31.65 31.85
C ARG A 237 3.72 30.86 31.32
N GLY A 238 3.77 30.37 30.08
CA GLY A 238 2.58 29.92 29.32
C GLY A 238 1.74 28.81 29.98
N LEU A 239 2.37 27.89 30.71
CA LEU A 239 1.72 26.76 31.39
C LEU A 239 1.86 26.87 32.91
N LEU A 240 0.76 26.73 33.63
CA LEU A 240 0.71 26.70 35.09
C LEU A 240 -0.09 25.48 35.54
N ARG A 241 0.48 24.60 36.36
CA ARG A 241 -0.31 23.46 36.88
C ARG A 241 -1.02 23.84 38.16
N ASP A 242 -2.31 23.52 38.23
CA ASP A 242 -3.14 23.76 39.42
C ASP A 242 -2.85 22.66 40.47
N ASN A 243 -2.29 23.05 41.62
CA ASN A 243 -2.12 22.30 42.87
C ASN A 243 -1.49 20.88 42.86
N GLU A 244 -1.02 20.34 41.73
CA GLU A 244 -0.24 19.09 41.65
C GLU A 244 1.10 19.31 40.94
N PRO A 245 2.22 18.74 41.42
CA PRO A 245 3.52 18.88 40.77
C PRO A 245 3.62 18.04 39.48
N LEU A 246 4.31 18.59 38.47
CA LEU A 246 4.93 17.78 37.41
C LEU A 246 6.24 17.16 37.94
N PRO A 247 6.66 16.00 37.41
CA PRO A 247 6.01 15.21 36.38
C PRO A 247 4.78 14.42 36.91
N VAL A 248 3.81 14.11 36.04
CA VAL A 248 2.70 13.18 36.37
C VAL A 248 3.29 11.78 36.55
N PRO A 249 3.13 11.14 37.72
CA PRO A 249 3.78 9.86 37.97
C PRO A 249 3.31 8.74 37.06
N LYS A 250 2.02 8.74 36.70
CA LYS A 250 1.39 7.71 35.87
C LYS A 250 0.13 8.22 35.19
N LEU A 251 0.00 7.96 33.88
CA LEU A 251 -1.21 8.23 33.10
C LEU A 251 -1.63 7.00 32.30
N PRO A 252 -2.70 6.28 32.70
CA PRO A 252 -3.20 5.12 31.98
C PRO A 252 -3.83 5.46 30.61
N PRO A 253 -3.94 4.48 29.68
CA PRO A 253 -4.66 4.66 28.42
C PRO A 253 -6.11 5.13 28.62
N GLY A 254 -6.55 6.08 27.81
CA GLY A 254 -7.87 6.70 27.87
C GLY A 254 -8.07 7.64 29.06
N LYS A 255 -7.01 7.97 29.81
CA LYS A 255 -7.05 8.96 30.89
C LYS A 255 -6.39 10.26 30.45
N SER A 256 -6.82 11.34 31.08
CA SER A 256 -6.33 12.68 30.84
C SER A 256 -5.98 13.39 32.14
N PHE A 257 -5.13 14.40 32.03
CA PHE A 257 -4.90 15.39 33.07
C PHE A 257 -4.93 16.79 32.46
N ARG A 258 -5.02 17.80 33.31
CA ARG A 258 -5.17 19.19 32.89
C ARG A 258 -4.01 20.03 33.41
N ILE A 259 -3.57 20.97 32.59
CA ILE A 259 -2.64 22.03 32.97
C ILE A 259 -3.36 23.35 32.67
N ASP A 260 -3.42 24.25 33.65
CA ASP A 260 -3.97 25.58 33.38
C ASP A 260 -3.03 26.33 32.43
N TYR A 261 -3.64 27.00 31.47
CA TYR A 261 -2.95 27.74 30.44
C TYR A 261 -3.22 29.21 30.68
N MET A 262 -2.17 29.93 31.07
CA MET A 262 -2.25 31.38 31.23
C MET A 262 -2.10 32.08 29.87
N GLY A 263 -1.48 31.40 28.90
CA GLY A 263 -1.01 32.07 27.69
C GLY A 263 -0.01 33.18 28.01
N ASN A 264 0.33 33.96 27.00
CA ASN A 264 1.37 34.98 27.11
C ASN A 264 0.78 36.34 27.55
N VAL A 265 0.28 36.42 28.79
CA VAL A 265 -0.42 37.59 29.36
C VAL A 265 0.45 38.86 29.41
N GLY A 266 1.77 38.74 29.27
CA GLY A 266 2.70 39.86 29.45
C GLY A 266 2.89 40.79 28.25
N TRP A 267 2.62 40.37 27.01
CA TRP A 267 3.20 41.05 25.82
C TRP A 267 2.28 41.14 24.59
N GLY A 268 0.95 41.18 24.76
CA GLY A 268 0.02 41.41 23.64
C GLY A 268 0.08 40.34 22.53
N ASP A 269 0.48 39.13 22.91
CA ASP A 269 0.66 38.01 22.00
C ASP A 269 -0.70 37.45 21.57
N ASN A 270 -0.99 37.52 20.27
CA ASN A 270 -2.22 37.01 19.65
C ASN A 270 -2.05 35.56 19.15
N LYS A 271 -1.23 34.74 19.82
CA LYS A 271 -1.05 33.33 19.48
C LYS A 271 -2.41 32.63 19.44
N ARG A 272 -2.69 31.99 18.29
CA ARG A 272 -3.88 31.16 18.07
C ARG A 272 -3.58 29.67 18.17
N TYR A 273 -2.32 29.33 18.39
CA TYR A 273 -1.83 27.98 18.53
C TYR A 273 -0.46 27.99 19.20
N PHE A 274 -0.04 26.83 19.69
CA PHE A 274 1.29 26.57 20.25
C PHE A 274 1.61 25.08 20.15
N THR A 275 2.88 24.71 20.33
CA THR A 275 3.31 23.31 20.34
C THR A 275 3.76 22.94 21.74
N LEU A 276 3.31 21.78 22.22
CA LEU A 276 3.76 21.17 23.46
C LEU A 276 4.78 20.08 23.18
N LEU A 277 5.89 20.07 23.90
CA LEU A 277 6.77 18.92 24.00
C LEU A 277 6.42 18.14 25.26
N ILE A 278 5.93 16.92 25.08
CA ILE A 278 5.55 16.01 26.16
C ILE A 278 6.68 14.99 26.32
N LYS A 279 7.35 15.00 27.46
CA LYS A 279 8.42 14.05 27.81
C LYS A 279 7.84 13.01 28.75
N ALA A 280 8.09 11.72 28.50
CA ALA A 280 7.54 10.65 29.31
C ALA A 280 8.42 9.41 29.31
N ARG A 281 8.07 8.44 30.16
CA ARG A 281 8.68 7.11 30.19
C ARG A 281 7.63 6.04 29.95
N THR A 282 8.02 4.99 29.25
CA THR A 282 7.23 3.78 29.00
C THR A 282 7.23 2.86 30.23
N ALA A 283 6.36 1.85 30.25
CA ALA A 283 6.28 0.88 31.35
C ALA A 283 7.56 0.04 31.54
N ASP A 284 8.30 -0.19 30.46
CA ASP A 284 9.61 -0.87 30.44
C ASP A 284 10.79 0.07 30.71
N GLY A 285 10.53 1.37 30.93
CA GLY A 285 11.52 2.33 31.39
C GLY A 285 12.21 3.16 30.30
N GLU A 286 11.81 3.02 29.05
CA GLU A 286 12.34 3.80 27.92
C GLU A 286 11.83 5.25 27.98
N SER A 287 12.73 6.23 27.86
CA SER A 287 12.34 7.65 27.80
C SER A 287 12.00 8.04 26.36
N PHE A 288 10.99 8.89 26.19
CA PHE A 288 10.58 9.39 24.89
C PHE A 288 9.99 10.79 24.96
N GLU A 289 9.98 11.45 23.80
CA GLU A 289 9.39 12.77 23.60
C GLU A 289 8.30 12.70 22.54
N HIS A 290 7.28 13.53 22.68
CA HIS A 290 6.12 13.57 21.80
C HIS A 290 5.67 15.03 21.65
N GLU A 291 5.75 15.56 20.43
CA GLU A 291 5.27 16.91 20.13
C GLU A 291 3.77 16.90 19.84
N GLU A 292 3.03 17.86 20.39
CA GLU A 292 1.64 18.09 20.04
C GLU A 292 1.33 19.53 19.68
N PHE A 293 0.69 19.70 18.52
CA PHE A 293 0.19 20.99 18.06
C PHE A 293 -1.19 21.26 18.67
N VAL A 294 -1.32 22.37 19.39
CA VAL A 294 -2.56 22.78 20.05
C VAL A 294 -3.10 24.04 19.39
N SER A 295 -4.28 23.95 18.78
CA SER A 295 -5.04 25.13 18.33
C SER A 295 -5.85 25.69 19.48
N MET A 296 -5.76 27.00 19.69
CA MET A 296 -6.64 27.71 20.60
C MET A 296 -7.96 28.00 19.89
N THR A 297 -9.06 27.53 20.49
CA THR A 297 -10.44 27.75 20.05
C THR A 297 -11.04 29.02 20.63
#